data_AF-A0A2N3LLB9-F1
#
_entry.id   AF-A0A2N3LLB9-F1
#
_cell.length_a   1.000
_cell.length_b   1.000
_cell.length_c   1.000
_cell.angle_alpha   90.00
_cell.angle_beta   90.00
_cell.angle_gamma   90.00
#
_symmetry.space_group_name_H-M   'P 1'
#
loop_
_entity.id
_entity.type
_entity.pdbx_description
1 polymer ?
#
loop_
_entity_poly.entity_id
_entity_poly.type
_entity_poly.pdbx_seq_one_letter_code
_entity_poly.pdbx_strand_id
1 'polypeptide(L)'
;MRKGDEILLGETDCISAPKQFSYNNVKELLLSKKIVNISYYRELLFVMEFEDNLSLELFHASSYFEGWALRGDDGFDVFTLPGGEVCY
;
A
#
# COMPACT_ATOMS: atom_id res chain seq x y z
N MET A 1 -3.89 5.92 0.73
CA MET A 1 -2.83 6.91 1.03
C MET A 1 -3.45 8.07 1.79
N ARG A 2 -2.84 8.45 2.90
CA ARG A 2 -3.37 9.46 3.81
C ARG A 2 -2.32 10.52 4.13
N LYS A 3 -2.75 11.73 4.48
CA LYS A 3 -1.91 12.76 5.08
C LYS A 3 -2.55 13.22 6.38
N GLY A 4 -2.00 12.77 7.51
CA GLY A 4 -2.71 12.83 8.79
C GLY A 4 -4.08 12.15 8.70
N ASP A 5 -5.15 12.91 8.98
CA ASP A 5 -6.52 12.39 8.97
C ASP A 5 -7.21 12.45 7.60
N GLU A 6 -6.59 13.08 6.60
CA GLU A 6 -7.15 13.25 5.26
C GLU A 6 -6.82 12.05 4.36
N ILE A 7 -7.82 11.52 3.65
CA ILE A 7 -7.62 10.53 2.58
C ILE A 7 -7.28 11.28 1.30
N LEU A 8 -6.05 11.12 0.82
CA LEU A 8 -5.61 11.71 -0.45
C LEU A 8 -5.97 10.84 -1.65
N LEU A 9 -5.90 9.52 -1.48
CA LEU A 9 -6.16 8.56 -2.53
C LEU A 9 -6.51 7.19 -1.96
N GLY A 10 -7.61 6.62 -2.40
CA GLY A 10 -8.02 5.23 -2.17
C GLY A 10 -7.99 4.36 -3.43
N GLU A 11 -8.18 3.06 -3.26
CA GLU A 11 -8.30 2.10 -4.37
C GLU A 11 -9.46 2.45 -5.31
N THR A 12 -10.62 2.83 -4.75
CA THR A 12 -11.81 3.19 -5.52
C THR A 12 -11.57 4.38 -6.46
N ASP A 13 -10.72 5.34 -6.07
CA ASP A 13 -10.37 6.50 -6.90
C ASP A 13 -9.58 6.04 -8.14
N CYS A 14 -8.65 5.11 -7.97
CA CYS A 14 -7.88 4.50 -9.05
C CYS A 14 -8.76 3.69 -10.02
N ILE A 15 -9.82 3.05 -9.52
CA ILE A 15 -10.77 2.28 -10.34
C ILE A 15 -11.74 3.21 -11.07
N SER A 16 -12.28 4.21 -10.36
CA SER A 16 -13.40 5.04 -10.83
C SER A 16 -12.93 6.21 -11.70
N ALA A 17 -11.70 6.69 -11.50
CA ALA A 17 -11.11 7.78 -12.26
C ALA A 17 -9.64 7.48 -12.65
N PRO A 18 -9.37 6.39 -13.40
CA PRO A 18 -8.01 5.90 -13.67
C PRO A 18 -7.11 6.85 -14.47
N LYS A 19 -7.70 7.87 -15.14
CA LYS A 19 -6.96 8.90 -15.87
C LYS A 19 -6.50 10.06 -14.96
N GLN A 20 -7.15 10.25 -13.83
CA GLN A 20 -6.88 11.32 -12.87
C GLN A 20 -6.07 10.80 -11.68
N PHE A 21 -6.37 9.57 -11.28
CA PHE A 21 -5.74 8.89 -10.17
C PHE A 21 -5.20 7.56 -10.67
N SER A 22 -3.89 7.48 -10.80
CA SER A 22 -3.16 6.31 -11.26
C SER A 22 -1.99 6.01 -10.33
N TYR A 23 -1.39 4.83 -10.51
CA TYR A 23 -0.15 4.46 -9.83
C TYR A 23 0.99 5.48 -10.05
N ASN A 24 0.98 6.21 -11.19
CA ASN A 24 1.97 7.26 -11.44
C ASN A 24 1.81 8.43 -10.47
N ASN A 25 0.58 8.80 -10.10
CA ASN A 25 0.32 9.85 -9.12
C ASN A 25 0.84 9.43 -7.73
N VAL A 26 0.64 8.17 -7.34
CA VAL A 26 1.20 7.62 -6.09
C VAL A 26 2.72 7.66 -6.11
N LYS A 27 3.33 7.23 -7.22
CA LYS A 27 4.78 7.23 -7.38
C LYS A 27 5.37 8.64 -7.20
N GLU A 28 4.80 9.64 -7.87
CA GLU A 28 5.26 11.04 -7.75
C GLU A 28 5.13 11.60 -6.33
N LEU A 29 4.06 11.24 -5.61
CA LEU A 29 3.83 11.72 -4.24
C LEU A 29 4.77 11.09 -3.21
N LEU A 30 5.23 9.86 -3.47
CA LEU A 30 6.14 9.13 -2.58
C LEU A 30 7.60 9.26 -2.99
N LEU A 31 7.90 9.65 -4.24
CA LEU A 31 9.27 9.76 -4.71
C LEU A 31 10.01 10.82 -3.89
N SER A 32 11.23 10.47 -3.46
CA SER A 32 12.08 11.32 -2.61
C SER A 32 11.61 11.52 -1.17
N LYS A 33 10.49 10.90 -0.76
CA LYS A 33 10.06 10.90 0.64
C LYS A 33 10.83 9.86 1.42
N LYS A 34 11.39 10.27 2.56
CA LYS A 34 12.01 9.33 3.49
C LYS A 34 10.94 8.49 4.19
N ILE A 35 11.11 7.16 4.15
CA ILE A 35 10.34 6.24 5.00
C ILE A 35 10.83 6.41 6.45
N VAL A 36 9.91 6.74 7.35
CA VAL A 36 10.20 6.89 8.79
C VAL A 36 9.86 5.62 9.57
N ASN A 37 8.88 4.84 9.09
CA ASN A 37 8.46 3.61 9.73
C ASN A 37 7.77 2.67 8.74
N ILE A 38 7.87 1.37 9.02
CA ILE A 38 7.17 0.32 8.30
C ILE A 38 6.52 -0.58 9.34
N SER A 39 5.22 -0.79 9.23
CA SER A 39 4.45 -1.64 10.12
C SER A 39 3.65 -2.67 9.33
N TYR A 40 3.63 -3.90 9.83
CA TYR A 40 2.86 -4.99 9.25
C TYR A 40 1.91 -5.56 10.30
N TYR A 41 0.61 -5.44 10.05
CA TYR A 41 -0.43 -5.81 11.00
C TYR A 41 -1.17 -7.05 10.53
N ARG A 42 -1.16 -8.08 11.38
CA ARG A 42 -1.96 -9.31 11.26
C ARG A 42 -1.88 -9.95 9.87
N GLU A 43 -0.71 -9.88 9.25
CA GLU A 43 -0.44 -10.46 7.94
C GLU A 43 -1.28 -9.90 6.77
N LEU A 44 -2.01 -8.81 6.97
CA LEU A 44 -3.01 -8.31 6.01
C LEU A 44 -2.81 -6.85 5.62
N LEU A 45 -2.36 -6.03 6.56
CA LEU A 45 -2.22 -4.60 6.37
C LEU A 45 -0.76 -4.20 6.51
N PHE A 46 -0.21 -3.65 5.44
CA PHE A 46 1.12 -3.06 5.42
C PHE A 46 1.00 -1.54 5.38
N VAL A 47 1.65 -0.89 6.33
CA VAL A 47 1.63 0.56 6.47
C VAL A 47 3.06 1.06 6.36
N MET A 48 3.32 1.90 5.35
CA MET A 48 4.54 2.69 5.28
C MET A 48 4.22 4.11 5.68
N GLU A 49 4.94 4.62 6.66
CA GLU A 49 4.87 6.00 7.08
C GLU A 49 6.08 6.74 6.53
N PHE A 50 5.83 7.90 5.96
CA PHE A 50 6.82 8.78 5.38
C PHE A 50 6.90 10.06 6.21
N GLU A 51 7.94 10.85 5.99
CA GLU A 51 7.99 12.23 6.48
C GLU A 51 6.77 13.06 6.01
N ASP A 52 6.53 14.20 6.65
CA ASP A 52 5.37 15.08 6.42
C ASP A 52 3.99 14.47 6.72
N ASN A 53 3.94 13.48 7.63
CA ASN A 53 2.73 12.77 8.06
C ASN A 53 1.99 12.09 6.91
N LEU A 54 2.71 11.65 5.88
CA LEU A 54 2.16 10.91 4.75
C LEU A 54 2.23 9.41 5.04
N SER A 55 1.15 8.67 4.79
CA SER A 55 1.13 7.21 4.94
C SER A 55 0.56 6.51 3.71
N LEU A 56 1.18 5.38 3.37
CA LEU A 56 0.67 4.44 2.38
C LEU A 56 0.22 3.18 3.11
N GLU A 57 -1.07 2.90 3.02
CA GLU A 57 -1.71 1.69 3.54
C GLU A 57 -1.99 0.76 2.35
N LEU A 58 -1.40 -0.43 2.39
CA LEU A 58 -1.61 -1.50 1.42
C LEU A 58 -2.33 -2.64 2.12
N PHE A 59 -3.54 -2.93 1.65
CA PHE A 59 -4.35 -4.04 2.13
C PHE A 59 -4.48 -5.09 1.02
N HIS A 60 -4.30 -6.36 1.36
CA HIS A 60 -4.56 -7.43 0.42
C HIS A 60 -6.01 -7.90 0.52
N ALA A 61 -6.85 -7.49 -0.44
CA ALA A 61 -8.29 -7.81 -0.45
C ALA A 61 -8.66 -9.07 -1.27
N SER A 62 -7.68 -9.74 -1.90
CA SER A 62 -7.95 -10.88 -2.77
C SER A 62 -7.87 -12.21 -2.02
N SER A 63 -8.89 -13.04 -2.21
CA SER A 63 -8.91 -14.47 -1.87
C SER A 63 -8.41 -15.37 -3.01
N TYR A 64 -8.20 -14.82 -4.21
CA TYR A 64 -7.84 -15.58 -5.42
C TYR A 64 -6.36 -15.54 -5.78
N PHE A 65 -5.56 -14.67 -5.15
CA PHE A 65 -4.15 -14.49 -5.47
C PHE A 65 -3.26 -14.72 -4.25
N GLU A 66 -2.06 -15.26 -4.49
CA GLU A 66 -1.04 -15.50 -3.48
C GLU A 66 -0.35 -14.20 -3.06
N GLY A 67 -1.05 -13.37 -2.27
CA GLY A 67 -0.48 -12.18 -1.65
C GLY A 67 0.23 -11.22 -2.61
N TRP A 68 1.13 -10.41 -2.05
CA TRP A 68 2.12 -9.65 -2.80
C TRP A 68 3.48 -9.72 -2.12
N ALA A 69 4.56 -9.57 -2.91
CA ALA A 69 5.92 -9.51 -2.41
C ALA A 69 6.57 -8.17 -2.79
N LEU A 70 7.11 -7.47 -1.81
CA LEU A 70 7.96 -6.29 -1.99
C LEU A 70 9.41 -6.72 -1.73
N ARG A 71 10.24 -6.59 -2.77
CA ARG A 71 11.70 -6.76 -2.66
C ARG A 71 12.36 -5.40 -2.78
N GLY A 72 13.22 -5.08 -1.81
CA GLY A 72 14.09 -3.92 -1.82
C GLY A 72 15.55 -4.32 -1.92
N ASP A 73 16.42 -3.30 -1.96
CA ASP A 73 17.86 -3.48 -1.84
C ASP A 73 18.24 -3.90 -0.40
N ASP A 74 19.49 -4.35 -0.21
CA ASP A 74 20.05 -4.72 1.10
C ASP A 74 19.31 -5.83 1.87
N GLY A 75 18.67 -6.76 1.16
CA GLY A 75 18.01 -7.93 1.76
C GLY A 75 16.67 -7.62 2.43
N PHE A 76 16.03 -6.50 2.06
CA PHE A 76 14.66 -6.21 2.46
C PHE A 76 13.67 -7.01 1.62
N ASP A 77 13.03 -8.01 2.24
CA ASP A 77 11.95 -8.79 1.64
C ASP A 77 10.71 -8.71 2.55
N VAL A 78 9.59 -8.28 1.98
CA VAL A 78 8.26 -8.36 2.61
C VAL A 78 7.37 -9.20 1.72
N PHE A 79 6.68 -10.16 2.31
CA PHE A 79 5.68 -10.98 1.63
C PHE A 79 4.39 -10.96 2.43
N THR A 80 3.26 -10.99 1.74
CA THR A 80 1.96 -11.19 2.37
C THR A 80 1.38 -12.55 2.04
N LEU A 81 0.55 -13.05 2.93
CA LEU A 81 -0.27 -14.23 2.66
C LEU A 81 -1.54 -13.84 1.87
N PRO A 82 -2.23 -14.81 1.25
CA PRO A 82 -3.55 -14.59 0.67
C PRO A 82 -4.49 -13.93 1.69
N GLY A 83 -5.21 -12.90 1.25
CA GLY A 83 -5.94 -12.00 2.15
C GLY A 83 -7.36 -12.47 2.48
N GLY A 84 -7.86 -13.48 1.77
CA GLY A 84 -9.18 -14.04 2.00
C GLY A 84 -9.21 -15.56 1.94
N GLU A 85 -10.07 -16.16 2.75
CA GLU A 85 -10.46 -17.56 2.62
C GLU A 85 -11.54 -17.70 1.53
N VAL A 86 -11.35 -18.65 0.62
CA VAL A 86 -12.45 -19.13 -0.23
C VAL A 86 -13.23 -20.16 0.59
N CYS A 87 -14.34 -19.73 1.19
CA CYS A 87 -15.29 -20.64 1.83
C CYS A 87 -16.21 -21.25 0.75
N TYR A 88 -16.18 -22.57 0.59
CA TYR A 88 -17.14 -23.34 -0.22
C TYR A 88 -18.38 -23.73 0.59
#